data_AF-A0AA35S230-F1
#
_entry.id   AF-A0AA35S230-F1
#
_cell.length_a   1.000
_cell.length_b   1.000
_cell.length_c   1.000
_cell.angle_alpha   90.00
_cell.angle_beta   90.00
_cell.angle_gamma   90.00
#
_symmetry.space_group_name_H-M   'P 1'
#
loop_
_entity.id
_entity.type
_entity.pdbx_description
1 polymer ?
#
loop_
_entity_poly.entity_id
_entity_poly.type
_entity_poly.pdbx_seq_one_letter_code
_entity_poly.pdbx_strand_id
1 'polypeptide(L)'
;MPNMLALRSAFMEQGYRISISHTHANALKTDAPNSVLWDIMRCWVKMKPVKVKPTSPAAVILSKEPKIEASFSVRKDANPPSRIQKLARFPENPEPNWGPKARAKRKAGTAAEDDQSECEGSKRSKIQDENTE
;
A
#
# COMPACT_ATOMS: atom_id res chain seq x y z
N MET A 1 -6.59 8.19 -4.73
CA MET A 1 -6.06 8.54 -3.40
C MET A 1 -5.20 9.80 -3.53
N PRO A 2 -5.26 10.72 -2.55
CA PRO A 2 -4.38 11.90 -2.54
C PRO A 2 -2.91 11.48 -2.47
N ASN A 3 -2.03 12.35 -2.97
CA ASN A 3 -0.59 12.19 -2.75
C ASN A 3 -0.31 12.22 -1.24
N MET A 4 0.55 11.33 -0.76
CA MET A 4 0.89 11.19 0.66
C MET A 4 1.34 12.50 1.31
N LEU A 5 2.07 13.33 0.56
CA LEU A 5 2.53 14.63 1.07
C LEU A 5 1.39 15.66 1.18
N ALA A 6 0.46 15.63 0.23
CA ALA A 6 -0.72 16.49 0.23
C ALA A 6 -1.67 16.08 1.37
N LEU A 7 -1.88 14.77 1.54
CA LEU A 7 -2.68 14.23 2.65
C LEU A 7 -2.05 14.57 4.01
N ARG A 8 -0.74 14.43 4.14
CA ARG A 8 0.01 14.86 5.34
C ARG A 8 -0.17 16.34 5.63
N SER A 9 -0.15 17.19 4.61
CA SER A 9 -0.37 18.64 4.74
C SER A 9 -1.78 18.93 5.26
N ALA A 10 -2.80 18.24 4.73
CA ALA A 10 -4.18 18.39 5.18
C ALA A 10 -4.36 18.04 6.67
N PHE A 11 -3.76 16.95 7.14
CA PHE A 11 -3.81 16.59 8.57
C PHE A 11 -3.08 17.60 9.46
N MET A 12 -1.92 18.10 9.01
CA MET A 12 -1.13 19.09 9.77
C MET A 12 -1.82 20.44 9.88
N GLU A 13 -2.57 20.86 8.86
CA GLU A 13 -3.36 22.09 8.89
C GLU A 13 -4.45 22.04 9.97
N GLN A 14 -5.04 20.86 10.17
CA GLN A 14 -6.00 20.61 11.25
C GLN A 14 -5.35 20.42 12.64
N GLY A 15 -4.03 20.61 12.75
CA GLY A 15 -3.30 20.49 14.01
C GLY A 15 -3.02 19.06 14.46
N TYR A 16 -3.27 18.04 13.62
CA TYR A 16 -3.02 16.65 13.98
C TYR A 16 -1.60 16.21 13.64
N ARG A 17 -1.04 15.39 14.55
CA ARG A 17 0.27 14.77 14.37
C ARG A 17 0.14 13.57 13.45
N ILE A 18 1.09 13.44 12.53
CA ILE A 18 1.07 12.37 11.53
C ILE A 18 2.47 11.80 11.26
N SER A 19 2.55 10.47 11.15
CA SER A 19 3.76 9.74 10.81
C SER A 19 3.48 8.63 9.78
N ILE A 20 4.53 8.15 9.13
CA ILE A 20 4.48 7.08 8.12
C ILE A 20 4.86 5.76 8.78
N SER A 21 4.21 4.66 8.40
CA SER A 21 4.56 3.31 8.87
C SER A 21 5.63 2.64 8.00
N HIS A 22 6.47 1.78 8.60
CA HIS A 22 7.39 0.90 7.85
C HIS A 22 6.68 -0.29 7.21
N THR A 23 5.40 -0.52 7.53
CA THR A 23 4.66 -1.70 7.05
C THR A 23 4.21 -1.54 5.61
N HIS A 24 4.00 -0.31 5.14
CA HIS A 24 3.54 -0.02 3.78
C HIS A 24 3.83 1.44 3.42
N ALA A 25 4.20 1.72 2.16
CA ALA A 25 4.56 3.07 1.71
C ALA A 25 3.41 4.09 1.88
N ASN A 26 2.16 3.63 1.72
CA ASN A 26 0.96 4.46 1.84
C ASN A 26 0.29 4.40 3.23
N ALA A 27 0.92 3.77 4.22
CA ALA A 27 0.34 3.67 5.56
C ALA A 27 0.69 4.91 6.41
N LEU A 28 -0.34 5.49 7.03
CA LEU A 28 -0.25 6.66 7.89
C LEU A 28 -0.76 6.34 9.28
N LYS A 29 -0.06 6.88 10.28
CA LYS A 29 -0.47 6.87 11.68
C LYS A 29 -0.79 8.30 12.07
N THR A 30 -1.99 8.53 12.57
CA THR A 30 -2.49 9.86 12.93
C THR A 30 -3.17 9.80 14.30
N ASP A 31 -3.11 10.92 15.00
CA ASP A 31 -3.84 11.16 16.27
C ASP A 31 -5.28 11.66 16.03
N ALA A 32 -5.65 11.88 14.77
CA ALA A 32 -6.96 12.38 14.39
C ALA A 32 -8.05 11.32 14.65
N PRO A 33 -9.24 11.73 15.14
CA PRO A 33 -10.37 10.82 15.26
C PRO A 33 -10.87 10.40 13.88
N ASN A 34 -11.51 9.24 13.80
CA ASN A 34 -11.96 8.65 12.53
C ASN A 34 -12.94 9.55 11.77
N SER A 35 -13.73 10.37 12.48
CA SER A 35 -14.62 11.37 11.87
C SER A 35 -13.86 12.37 11.00
N VAL A 36 -12.75 12.91 11.50
CA VAL A 36 -11.90 13.89 10.79
C VAL A 36 -11.26 13.24 9.58
N LEU A 37 -10.78 12.00 9.72
CA LEU A 37 -10.19 11.24 8.61
C LEU A 37 -11.18 11.10 7.44
N TRP A 38 -12.43 10.75 7.73
CA TRP A 38 -13.47 10.68 6.70
C TRP A 38 -13.84 12.04 6.12
N ASP A 39 -13.86 13.10 6.92
CA ASP A 39 -14.14 14.46 6.45
C ASP A 39 -13.07 14.95 5.46
N ILE A 40 -11.79 14.73 5.78
CA ILE A 40 -10.67 15.02 4.87
C ILE A 40 -10.85 14.22 3.56
N MET A 41 -11.16 12.93 3.64
CA MET A 41 -11.37 12.10 2.45
C MET A 41 -12.57 12.56 1.60
N ARG A 42 -13.66 13.02 2.23
CA ARG A 42 -14.81 13.60 1.52
C ARG A 42 -14.45 14.90 0.83
N CYS A 43 -13.69 15.79 1.48
CA CYS A 43 -13.15 17.00 0.84
C CYS A 43 -12.31 16.66 -0.39
N TRP A 44 -11.48 15.62 -0.29
CA TRP A 44 -10.69 15.15 -1.43
C TRP A 44 -11.56 14.67 -2.59
N VAL A 45 -12.60 13.87 -2.30
CA VAL A 45 -13.53 13.36 -3.33
C VAL A 45 -14.33 14.50 -3.97
N LYS A 46 -14.68 15.56 -3.22
CA LYS A 46 -15.30 16.77 -3.79
C LYS A 46 -14.40 17.44 -4.83
N MET A 47 -13.08 17.49 -4.60
CA MET A 47 -12.11 18.04 -5.57
C MET A 47 -11.84 17.09 -6.75
N LYS A 48 -11.80 15.78 -6.49
CA LYS A 48 -11.57 14.74 -7.51
C LYS A 48 -12.66 13.69 -7.43
N PRO A 49 -13.79 13.88 -8.16
CA PRO A 49 -14.92 12.97 -8.06
C PRO A 49 -14.53 11.56 -8.50
N VAL A 50 -14.91 10.58 -7.68
CA VAL A 50 -14.68 9.16 -7.95
C VAL A 50 -16.00 8.55 -8.39
N LYS A 51 -15.96 7.66 -9.38
CA LYS A 51 -17.14 6.88 -9.80
C LYS A 51 -17.42 5.81 -8.75
N VAL A 52 -18.59 5.87 -8.11
CA VAL A 52 -19.01 4.91 -7.08
C VAL A 52 -20.33 4.29 -7.50
N LYS A 53 -20.49 2.98 -7.28
CA LYS A 53 -21.77 2.31 -7.50
C LYS A 53 -22.78 2.78 -6.44
N PRO A 54 -24.03 3.10 -6.81
CA PRO A 54 -25.00 3.72 -5.89
C PRO A 54 -25.37 2.82 -4.70
N THR A 55 -25.40 1.51 -4.88
CA THR A 55 -25.72 0.52 -3.82
C THR A 55 -24.51 0.19 -2.93
N SER A 56 -23.33 0.74 -3.21
CA SER A 56 -22.13 0.44 -2.44
C SER A 56 -22.13 1.18 -1.09
N PRO A 57 -21.62 0.59 0.00
CA PRO A 57 -21.42 1.31 1.26
C PRO A 57 -20.56 2.57 1.10
N ALA A 58 -19.67 2.60 0.10
CA ALA A 58 -18.88 3.79 -0.23
C ALA A 58 -19.76 4.98 -0.63
N ALA A 59 -20.88 4.76 -1.33
CA ALA A 59 -21.79 5.84 -1.70
C ALA A 59 -22.44 6.48 -0.47
N VAL A 60 -22.79 5.67 0.53
CA VAL A 60 -23.35 6.14 1.81
C VAL A 60 -22.33 6.93 2.64
N ILE A 61 -21.07 6.52 2.63
CA ILE A 61 -20.00 7.22 3.37
C ILE A 61 -19.69 8.58 2.73
N LEU A 62 -19.73 8.65 1.40
CA LEU A 62 -19.39 9.85 0.63
C LEU A 62 -20.55 10.82 0.47
N SER A 63 -21.80 10.39 0.62
CA SER A 63 -22.97 11.28 0.60
C SER A 63 -23.05 12.20 1.82
N LYS A 64 -22.41 11.81 2.94
CA LYS A 64 -22.37 12.62 4.15
C LYS A 64 -21.48 13.85 3.96
N GLU A 65 -21.96 15.01 4.37
CA GLU A 65 -21.19 16.25 4.24
C GLU A 65 -20.00 16.29 5.22
N PRO A 66 -18.82 16.76 4.77
CA PRO A 66 -17.68 17.00 5.65
C PRO A 66 -17.94 18.24 6.52
N LYS A 67 -17.62 18.16 7.81
CA LYS A 67 -17.72 19.31 8.73
C LYS A 67 -16.50 20.22 8.69
N ILE A 68 -15.37 19.66 8.25
CA ILE A 68 -14.06 20.30 8.22
C ILE A 68 -13.69 20.57 6.77
N GLU A 69 -13.17 21.75 6.50
CA GLU A 69 -12.57 22.08 5.22
C GLU A 69 -11.06 21.78 5.26
N ALA A 70 -10.60 20.90 4.37
CA ALA A 70 -9.20 20.48 4.32
C ALA A 70 -8.50 20.97 3.05
N SER A 71 -7.35 21.63 3.19
CA SER A 71 -6.50 21.99 2.05
C SER A 71 -5.50 20.87 1.74
N PHE A 72 -5.35 20.55 0.46
CA PHE A 72 -4.36 19.58 -0.04
C PHE A 72 -3.11 20.26 -0.62
N SER A 73 -2.95 21.57 -0.38
CA SER A 73 -1.74 22.29 -0.75
C SER A 73 -0.55 21.79 0.07
N VAL A 74 0.57 21.51 -0.60
CA VAL A 74 1.77 20.97 0.06
C VAL A 74 2.41 22.06 0.91
N ARG A 75 2.42 21.86 2.23
CA ARG A 75 3.11 22.75 3.15
C ARG A 75 4.62 22.45 3.21
N LYS A 76 5.41 23.45 3.56
CA LYS A 76 6.88 23.33 3.66
C LYS A 76 7.32 22.38 4.80
N ASP A 77 6.59 22.41 5.92
CA ASP A 77 6.77 21.57 7.11
C ASP A 77 6.27 20.12 6.92
N ALA A 78 5.48 19.87 5.88
CA ALA A 78 4.92 18.55 5.63
C ALA A 78 5.96 17.52 5.17
N ASN A 79 7.10 17.93 4.62
CA ASN A 79 8.13 17.00 4.18
C ASN A 79 8.96 16.50 5.37
N PRO A 80 8.86 15.21 5.77
CA PRO A 80 9.62 14.73 6.92
C PRO A 80 11.13 14.72 6.63
N PRO A 81 11.99 14.99 7.64
CA PRO A 81 13.44 15.09 7.45
C PRO A 81 14.05 13.81 6.88
N SER A 82 13.54 12.63 7.27
CA SER A 82 13.99 11.35 6.71
C SER A 82 13.87 11.28 5.19
N ARG A 83 12.83 11.91 4.62
CA ARG A 83 12.60 11.90 3.16
C ARG A 83 13.47 12.95 2.48
N ILE A 84 13.72 14.09 3.12
CA ILE A 84 14.66 15.11 2.64
C ILE A 84 16.08 14.53 2.56
N GLN A 85 16.49 13.79 3.59
CA GLN A 85 17.77 13.10 3.67
C GLN A 85 17.84 11.82 2.81
N LYS A 86 16.76 11.46 2.11
CA LYS A 86 16.66 10.27 1.25
C LYS A 86 17.03 8.95 1.95
N LEU A 87 16.70 8.82 3.25
CA LEU A 87 16.88 7.54 3.95
C LEU A 87 15.95 6.48 3.34
N ALA A 88 16.54 5.37 2.90
CA ALA A 88 15.79 4.23 2.39
C ALA A 88 14.96 3.59 3.53
N ARG A 89 13.65 3.53 3.34
CA ARG A 89 12.73 2.84 4.27
C ARG A 89 12.44 1.40 3.85
N PHE A 90 12.28 1.21 2.55
CA PHE A 90 12.00 -0.07 1.91
C PHE A 90 13.19 -0.38 1.02
N PRO A 91 14.27 -0.96 1.56
CA PRO A 91 15.37 -1.42 0.74
C PRO A 91 14.85 -2.53 -0.20
N GLU A 92 15.25 -2.46 -1.46
CA GLU A 92 15.01 -3.56 -2.39
C GLU A 92 15.89 -4.74 -1.99
N ASN A 93 15.39 -5.96 -2.19
CA ASN A 93 16.19 -7.15 -1.94
C ASN A 93 17.37 -7.17 -2.93
N PRO A 94 18.60 -7.39 -2.46
CA PRO A 94 19.79 -7.30 -3.30
C PRO A 94 19.87 -8.41 -4.36
N GLU A 95 19.32 -9.61 -4.09
CA GLU A 95 19.34 -10.75 -5.01
C GLU A 95 18.01 -11.52 -5.04
N PRO A 96 17.67 -12.20 -6.16
CA PRO A 96 16.63 -13.21 -6.19
C PRO A 96 16.93 -14.33 -5.19
N ASN A 97 15.98 -14.69 -4.34
CA ASN A 97 16.14 -15.68 -3.26
C ASN A 97 17.01 -15.23 -2.06
N TRP A 98 17.06 -13.92 -1.76
CA TRP A 98 17.73 -13.32 -0.58
C TRP A 98 17.07 -13.68 0.78
N GLY A 99 16.74 -14.95 0.99
CA GLY A 99 16.12 -15.47 2.20
C GLY A 99 16.84 -16.73 2.69
N PRO A 100 16.44 -17.25 3.86
CA PRO A 100 16.95 -18.53 4.34
C PRO A 100 16.77 -19.60 3.25
N LYS A 101 17.85 -20.33 2.96
CA LYS A 101 17.86 -21.40 1.96
C LYS A 101 16.71 -22.38 2.19
N ALA A 102 16.24 -23.00 1.11
CA ALA A 102 15.21 -24.03 1.19
C ALA A 102 15.57 -25.11 2.23
N ARG A 103 14.57 -25.61 2.95
CA ARG A 103 14.74 -26.67 3.96
C ARG A 103 15.52 -27.84 3.36
N ALA A 104 16.55 -28.32 4.08
CA ALA A 104 17.30 -29.49 3.68
C ALA A 104 16.38 -30.70 3.44
N LYS A 105 16.40 -31.25 2.23
CA LYS A 105 15.73 -32.52 1.92
C LYS A 105 16.64 -33.66 2.38
N ARG A 106 16.12 -34.62 3.15
CA ARG A 106 16.81 -35.89 3.36
C ARG A 106 16.83 -36.64 2.03
N LYS A 107 18.01 -36.88 1.44
CA LYS A 107 18.14 -37.80 0.30
C LYS A 107 17.72 -39.19 0.80
N ALA A 108 16.62 -39.72 0.29
CA ALA A 108 16.30 -41.13 0.46
C ALA A 108 17.15 -41.91 -0.54
N GLY A 109 18.28 -42.44 -0.07
CA GLY A 109 19.04 -43.49 -0.76
C GLY A 109 19.94 -43.04 -1.91
N THR A 110 21.23 -43.36 -1.74
CA THR A 110 22.28 -43.62 -2.74
C THR A 110 22.85 -42.49 -3.61
N ALA A 111 24.18 -42.35 -3.42
CA ALA A 111 25.25 -41.94 -4.33
C ALA A 111 25.25 -40.53 -4.94
N ALA A 112 26.48 -40.04 -5.10
CA ALA A 112 26.86 -38.75 -5.63
C ALA A 112 26.46 -38.61 -7.09
N GLU A 113 26.05 -37.41 -7.47
CA GLU A 113 26.35 -36.77 -8.76
C GLU A 113 25.95 -35.29 -8.65
N ASP A 114 26.85 -34.43 -9.11
CA ASP A 114 26.65 -33.00 -9.36
C ASP A 114 25.50 -32.85 -10.36
N ASP A 115 24.48 -32.05 -10.04
CA ASP A 115 23.54 -31.60 -11.06
C ASP A 115 23.05 -30.18 -10.74
N GLN A 116 23.37 -29.26 -11.64
CA GLN A 116 22.89 -27.90 -11.68
C GLN A 116 21.40 -27.94 -12.09
N SER A 117 20.48 -28.13 -11.14
CA SER A 117 19.06 -28.09 -11.48
C SER A 117 18.54 -26.64 -11.45
N GLU A 118 18.47 -26.02 -12.63
CA GLU A 118 17.66 -24.83 -12.89
C GLU A 118 16.22 -25.06 -12.40
N CYS A 119 15.72 -24.15 -11.57
CA CYS A 119 14.37 -24.26 -11.02
C CYS A 119 13.38 -23.61 -11.99
N GLU A 120 12.93 -24.36 -13.00
CA GLU A 120 11.78 -23.98 -13.80
C GLU A 120 10.51 -23.96 -12.95
N GLY A 121 9.78 -22.85 -13.05
CA GLY A 121 8.57 -22.58 -12.30
C GLY A 121 7.51 -23.65 -12.53
N SER A 122 6.93 -24.15 -11.43
CA SER A 122 5.74 -24.97 -11.44
C SER A 122 4.59 -24.21 -12.11
N LYS A 123 4.31 -24.54 -13.37
CA LYS A 123 3.15 -24.07 -14.11
C LYS A 123 1.90 -24.60 -13.41
N ARG A 124 1.16 -23.70 -12.76
CA ARG A 124 -0.21 -23.92 -12.31
C ARG A 124 -1.05 -24.24 -13.56
N SER A 125 -1.48 -25.48 -13.70
CA SER A 125 -2.31 -25.92 -14.82
C SER A 125 -3.63 -25.14 -14.83
N LYS A 126 -3.93 -24.54 -15.98
CA LYS A 126 -5.20 -23.87 -16.26
C LYS A 126 -6.16 -24.95 -16.72
N ILE A 127 -7.18 -25.26 -15.92
CA ILE A 127 -8.32 -26.08 -16.34
C ILE A 127 -9.02 -25.26 -17.44
N GLN A 128 -9.17 -25.85 -18.62
CA GLN A 128 -9.96 -25.32 -19.73
C GLN A 128 -11.27 -26.11 -19.75
N ASP A 129 -12.39 -25.41 -19.63
CA ASP A 129 -13.72 -25.98 -19.83
C ASP A 129 -13.95 -26.19 -21.33
N GLU A 130 -14.17 -27.43 -21.73
CA GLU A 130 -14.72 -27.79 -23.03
C GLU A 130 -16.20 -27.41 -23.08
N ASN A 131 -16.64 -26.74 -24.14
CA ASN A 131 -18.01 -26.88 -24.62
C ASN A 131 -18.02 -26.93 -26.15
N THR A 132 -18.56 -28.05 -26.60
CA THR A 132 -18.84 -28.49 -27.96
C THR A 132 -20.03 -27.76 -28.55
N GLU A 133 -19.95 -27.53 -29.88
CA GLU A 133 -21.00 -27.09 -30.85
C GLU A 133 -21.60 -25.68 -30.75
#